data_AF-A0A930DMI5-F1
#
_entry.id   AF-A0A930DMI5-F1
#
_cell.length_a   1.000
_cell.length_b   1.000
_cell.length_c   1.000
_cell.angle_alpha   90.00
_cell.angle_beta   90.00
_cell.angle_gamma   90.00
#
_symmetry.space_group_name_H-M   'P 1'
#
loop_
_entity.id
_entity.type
_entity.pdbx_description
1 polymer ?
#
loop_
_entity_poly.entity_id
_entity_poly.type
_entity_poly.pdbx_seq_one_letter_code
_entity_poly.pdbx_strand_id
1 'polypeptide(L)'
;LKIGEDPIVLDNEKEERKVDPSRFITWLMPQIRGEGMYYLLLDEVQKLGAFESVLNGFLRKQNVDVYVTGSNSKFLSKDILTEFEGRGDEVHVLPLSFSEYYAFKEGDKSEAYDDYSVYGGLPAVALMSTEEQKSNYLISQMKNVYLRDIVARYSVQDESTLGEVIDVIASGISTLTNPRKIAATMNYVHGMNISDATVDKYITYGEEAFMLTRVKRYNVKGRKYIGTPYKIYFEDLGLRNARLSFRQIEETHIMENIIYNELRYRGYQVDVGTVESREKDTNGKEIRVQREIDFIATLGSKKYYIQSAYAIPDKEKYEQECKSFERTMDSFKKIIIVERSMKPRYDENGYLMMGVKEFLLDGNSLLI
;
A
#
# COMPACT_ATOMS: atom_id res chain seq x y z
N LEU A 1 -29.89 -4.04 1.92
CA LEU A 1 -30.99 -4.84 1.34
C LEU A 1 -30.42 -5.70 0.22
N LYS A 2 -30.45 -7.02 0.36
CA LYS A 2 -30.09 -7.94 -0.73
C LYS A 2 -31.27 -7.98 -1.71
N ILE A 3 -31.01 -7.65 -2.97
CA ILE A 3 -32.06 -7.51 -4.00
C ILE A 3 -32.80 -8.84 -4.17
N GLY A 4 -34.12 -8.82 -4.06
CA GLY A 4 -34.98 -10.00 -4.27
C GLY A 4 -35.09 -10.96 -3.06
N GLU A 5 -34.66 -10.54 -1.87
CA GLU A 5 -34.76 -11.32 -0.62
C GLU A 5 -35.63 -10.62 0.44
N ASP A 6 -36.33 -11.42 1.25
CA ASP A 6 -37.16 -10.93 2.36
C ASP A 6 -36.27 -10.47 3.53
N PRO A 7 -36.38 -9.21 3.98
CA PRO A 7 -35.63 -8.68 5.12
C PRO A 7 -35.75 -9.50 6.41
N ILE A 8 -36.88 -10.16 6.64
CA ILE A 8 -37.17 -10.91 7.88
C ILE A 8 -36.46 -12.29 7.88
N VAL A 9 -36.23 -12.87 6.70
CA VAL A 9 -35.46 -14.11 6.55
C VAL A 9 -33.96 -13.84 6.72
N LEU A 10 -33.52 -12.63 6.37
CA LEU A 10 -32.12 -12.20 6.44
C LEU A 10 -31.60 -12.00 7.88
N ASP A 11 -32.45 -11.59 8.83
CA ASP A 11 -32.07 -11.46 10.25
C ASP A 11 -31.93 -12.83 10.97
N ASN A 12 -32.49 -13.90 10.40
CA ASN A 12 -32.53 -15.23 11.04
C ASN A 12 -31.48 -16.22 10.49
N GLU A 13 -30.83 -15.90 9.38
CA GLU A 13 -29.79 -16.75 8.78
C GLU A 13 -28.40 -16.21 9.12
N LYS A 14 -27.48 -17.10 9.52
CA LYS A 14 -26.07 -16.77 9.80
C LYS A 14 -25.49 -15.94 8.64
N GLU A 15 -24.64 -14.97 8.99
CA GLU A 15 -24.08 -13.87 8.17
C GLU A 15 -23.47 -14.22 6.79
N GLU A 16 -23.49 -15.47 6.34
CA GLU A 16 -22.76 -15.98 5.16
C GLU A 16 -23.59 -16.22 3.90
N ARG A 17 -24.91 -16.06 3.91
CA ARG A 17 -25.70 -16.34 2.69
C ARG A 17 -25.45 -15.30 1.60
N LYS A 18 -24.83 -15.70 0.49
CA LYS A 18 -24.71 -14.84 -0.72
C LYS A 18 -26.06 -14.59 -1.36
N VAL A 19 -26.21 -13.46 -2.05
CA VAL A 19 -27.40 -13.13 -2.85
C VAL A 19 -27.61 -14.21 -3.90
N ASP A 20 -28.84 -14.72 -4.01
CA ASP A 20 -29.17 -15.70 -5.05
C ASP A 20 -29.02 -15.09 -6.47
N PRO A 21 -28.21 -15.69 -7.35
CA PRO A 21 -27.93 -15.15 -8.68
C PRO A 21 -29.18 -15.10 -9.57
N SER A 22 -30.04 -16.11 -9.45
CA SER A 22 -31.22 -16.25 -10.30
C SER A 22 -32.27 -15.21 -9.94
N ARG A 23 -32.49 -14.96 -8.64
CA ARG A 23 -33.36 -13.90 -8.15
C ARG A 23 -32.85 -12.52 -8.55
N PHE A 24 -31.54 -12.30 -8.39
CA PHE A 24 -30.90 -11.06 -8.81
C PHE A 24 -31.11 -10.78 -10.31
N ILE A 25 -30.79 -11.76 -11.18
CA ILE A 25 -30.99 -11.64 -12.63
C ILE A 25 -32.47 -11.43 -12.97
N THR A 26 -33.38 -12.20 -12.35
CA THR A 26 -34.83 -12.10 -12.60
C THR A 26 -35.38 -10.72 -12.26
N TRP A 27 -34.86 -10.09 -11.21
CA TRP A 27 -35.25 -8.74 -10.82
C TRP A 27 -34.65 -7.66 -11.73
N LEU A 28 -33.39 -7.83 -12.14
CA LEU A 28 -32.64 -6.83 -12.90
C LEU A 28 -33.01 -6.82 -14.39
N MET A 29 -33.15 -8.00 -15.02
CA MET A 29 -33.38 -8.13 -16.47
C MET A 29 -34.59 -7.34 -16.99
N PRO A 30 -35.75 -7.31 -16.30
CA PRO A 30 -36.89 -6.50 -16.72
C PRO A 30 -36.65 -4.99 -16.67
N GLN A 31 -35.57 -4.50 -16.04
CA GLN A 31 -35.26 -3.06 -15.98
C GLN A 31 -34.41 -2.60 -17.17
N ILE A 32 -33.69 -3.52 -17.81
CA ILE A 32 -32.88 -3.26 -19.00
C ILE A 32 -33.82 -3.34 -20.23
N ARG A 33 -34.55 -2.25 -20.49
CA ARG A 33 -35.58 -2.17 -21.55
C ARG A 33 -35.14 -1.29 -22.72
N GLY A 34 -34.79 -1.90 -23.84
CA GLY A 34 -34.46 -1.21 -25.08
C GLY A 34 -32.96 -1.21 -25.38
N GLU A 35 -32.57 -0.35 -26.32
CA GLU A 35 -31.20 -0.32 -26.90
C GLU A 35 -30.30 0.75 -26.28
N GLY A 36 -30.83 1.61 -25.40
CA GLY A 36 -30.05 2.60 -24.68
C GLY A 36 -28.99 1.97 -23.77
N MET A 37 -27.92 2.71 -23.48
CA MET A 37 -26.85 2.24 -22.61
C MET A 37 -27.29 2.23 -21.14
N TYR A 38 -27.01 1.13 -20.44
CA TYR A 38 -27.28 0.94 -19.02
C TYR A 38 -25.96 0.77 -18.25
N TYR A 39 -25.85 1.45 -17.12
CA TYR A 39 -24.70 1.33 -16.22
C TYR A 39 -25.09 0.49 -15.01
N LEU A 40 -24.43 -0.64 -14.81
CA LEU A 40 -24.65 -1.54 -13.69
C LEU A 40 -23.53 -1.34 -12.66
N LEU A 41 -23.84 -0.66 -11.55
CA LEU A 41 -22.90 -0.42 -10.46
C LEU A 41 -23.22 -1.38 -9.31
N LEU A 42 -22.31 -2.32 -9.06
CA LEU A 42 -22.48 -3.36 -8.03
C LEU A 42 -21.45 -3.17 -6.93
N ASP A 43 -21.96 -2.88 -5.73
CA ASP A 43 -21.12 -2.75 -4.55
C ASP A 43 -20.90 -4.12 -3.88
N GLU A 44 -19.67 -4.39 -3.46
CA GLU A 44 -19.25 -5.62 -2.78
C GLU A 44 -19.68 -6.90 -3.51
N VAL A 45 -19.24 -7.01 -4.76
CA VAL A 45 -19.70 -8.03 -5.72
C VAL A 45 -19.51 -9.47 -5.22
N GLN A 46 -18.55 -9.73 -4.32
CA GLN A 46 -18.35 -11.03 -3.69
C GLN A 46 -19.54 -11.51 -2.83
N LYS A 47 -20.45 -10.61 -2.45
CA LYS A 47 -21.70 -10.92 -1.74
C LYS A 47 -22.75 -11.52 -2.68
N LEU A 48 -22.57 -11.44 -4.01
CA LEU A 48 -23.40 -12.09 -5.01
C LEU A 48 -22.89 -13.52 -5.25
N GLY A 49 -23.80 -14.50 -5.23
CA GLY A 49 -23.46 -15.87 -5.60
C GLY A 49 -23.06 -15.95 -7.07
N ALA A 50 -22.11 -16.83 -7.40
CA ALA A 50 -21.65 -17.07 -8.77
C ALA A 50 -21.46 -15.78 -9.60
N PHE A 51 -20.94 -14.73 -8.97
CA PHE A 51 -20.95 -13.39 -9.54
C PHE A 51 -20.16 -13.35 -10.85
N GLU A 52 -19.12 -14.17 -10.99
CA GLU A 52 -18.31 -14.31 -12.20
C GLU A 52 -19.17 -14.66 -13.42
N SER A 53 -20.08 -15.62 -13.25
CA SER A 53 -21.03 -16.05 -14.30
C SER A 53 -22.07 -14.96 -14.58
N VAL A 54 -22.55 -14.28 -13.54
CA VAL A 54 -23.54 -13.21 -13.65
C VAL A 54 -22.97 -12.03 -14.46
N LEU A 55 -21.80 -11.54 -14.07
CA LEU A 55 -21.11 -10.44 -14.75
C LEU A 55 -20.76 -10.83 -16.19
N ASN A 56 -20.27 -12.07 -16.42
CA ASN A 56 -19.99 -12.56 -17.78
C ASN A 56 -21.23 -12.57 -18.67
N GLY A 57 -22.41 -12.81 -18.10
CA GLY A 57 -23.69 -12.68 -18.80
C GLY A 57 -24.01 -11.24 -19.21
N PHE A 58 -23.72 -10.27 -18.34
CA PHE A 58 -23.95 -8.84 -18.62
C PHE A 58 -22.93 -8.26 -19.60
N LEU A 59 -21.66 -8.64 -19.53
CA LEU A 59 -20.61 -8.19 -20.46
C LEU A 59 -20.88 -8.61 -21.91
N ARG A 60 -21.74 -9.59 -22.17
CA ARG A 60 -22.17 -9.97 -23.53
C ARG A 60 -23.24 -9.04 -24.11
N LYS A 61 -23.84 -8.16 -23.31
CA LYS A 61 -24.85 -7.21 -23.77
C LYS A 61 -24.17 -5.93 -24.21
N GLN A 62 -24.36 -5.56 -25.48
CA GLN A 62 -23.74 -4.36 -26.06
C GLN A 62 -24.22 -3.04 -25.42
N ASN A 63 -25.34 -3.07 -24.72
CA ASN A 63 -25.95 -1.90 -24.10
C ASN A 63 -25.89 -1.93 -22.56
N VAL A 64 -24.95 -2.69 -21.99
CA VAL A 64 -24.69 -2.74 -20.54
C VAL A 64 -23.21 -2.55 -20.29
N ASP A 65 -22.88 -1.55 -19.48
CA ASP A 65 -21.54 -1.30 -18.95
C ASP A 65 -21.52 -1.60 -17.45
N VAL A 66 -20.50 -2.32 -16.97
CA VAL A 66 -20.52 -2.97 -15.65
C VAL A 66 -19.37 -2.49 -14.78
N TYR A 67 -19.70 -1.94 -13.62
CA TYR A 67 -18.76 -1.45 -12.62
C TYR A 67 -18.98 -2.21 -11.33
N VAL A 68 -17.91 -2.77 -10.78
CA VAL A 68 -17.97 -3.56 -9.56
C VAL A 68 -16.96 -3.05 -8.54
N THR A 69 -17.32 -3.12 -7.27
CA THR A 69 -16.41 -2.86 -6.15
C THR A 69 -16.22 -4.13 -5.32
N GLY A 70 -15.16 -4.12 -4.52
CA GLY A 70 -14.85 -5.17 -3.57
C GLY A 70 -13.76 -4.71 -2.62
N SER A 71 -13.94 -4.95 -1.33
CA SER A 71 -12.98 -4.58 -0.29
C SER A 71 -11.73 -5.48 -0.22
N ASN A 72 -11.48 -6.33 -1.22
CA ASN A 72 -10.34 -7.26 -1.21
C ASN A 72 -9.78 -7.55 -2.61
N SER A 73 -8.46 -7.52 -2.72
CA SER A 73 -7.78 -7.65 -4.00
C SER A 73 -7.82 -9.05 -4.58
N LYS A 74 -7.87 -10.12 -3.77
CA LYS A 74 -7.87 -11.49 -4.30
C LYS A 74 -9.07 -11.75 -5.18
N PHE A 75 -10.25 -11.34 -4.71
CA PHE A 75 -11.49 -11.46 -5.47
C PHE A 75 -11.46 -10.58 -6.73
N LEU A 76 -11.04 -9.31 -6.59
CA LEU A 76 -11.06 -8.34 -7.70
C LEU A 76 -9.96 -8.51 -8.76
N SER A 77 -8.76 -8.96 -8.37
CA SER A 77 -7.58 -8.94 -9.24
C SER A 77 -7.15 -10.31 -9.75
N LYS A 78 -7.18 -11.36 -8.90
CA LYS A 78 -6.71 -12.69 -9.30
C LYS A 78 -7.83 -13.54 -9.87
N ASP A 79 -8.98 -13.58 -9.21
CA ASP A 79 -10.08 -14.45 -9.61
C ASP A 79 -10.91 -13.78 -10.71
N ILE A 80 -11.25 -12.49 -10.58
CA ILE A 80 -11.97 -11.72 -11.60
C ILE A 80 -11.16 -11.61 -12.91
N LEU A 81 -9.96 -11.03 -12.94
CA LEU A 81 -9.25 -10.83 -14.23
C LEU A 81 -8.96 -12.14 -14.98
N THR A 82 -8.73 -13.24 -14.26
CA THR A 82 -8.57 -14.58 -14.85
C THR A 82 -9.87 -15.07 -15.46
N GLU A 83 -11.00 -14.96 -14.74
CA GLU A 83 -12.34 -15.39 -15.20
C GLU A 83 -12.93 -14.50 -16.31
N PHE A 84 -12.48 -13.25 -16.41
CA PHE A 84 -12.86 -12.32 -17.47
C PHE A 84 -11.89 -12.31 -18.65
N GLU A 85 -10.83 -13.12 -18.63
CA GLU A 85 -9.82 -13.23 -19.71
C GLU A 85 -9.28 -11.87 -20.18
N GLY A 86 -9.06 -10.94 -19.23
CA GLY A 86 -8.60 -9.58 -19.54
C GLY A 86 -9.65 -8.64 -20.15
N ARG A 87 -10.95 -8.97 -20.09
CA ARG A 87 -12.06 -8.11 -20.54
C ARG A 87 -12.54 -7.12 -19.47
N GLY A 88 -11.62 -6.60 -18.65
CA GLY A 88 -11.94 -5.64 -17.60
C GLY A 88 -10.71 -4.85 -17.16
N ASP A 89 -10.97 -3.63 -16.66
CA ASP A 89 -9.97 -2.75 -16.07
C ASP A 89 -10.11 -2.78 -14.54
N GLU A 90 -8.97 -2.81 -13.83
CA GLU A 90 -8.93 -2.74 -12.36
C GLU A 90 -8.42 -1.37 -11.92
N VAL A 91 -9.11 -0.77 -10.96
CA VAL A 91 -8.70 0.48 -10.31
C VAL A 91 -8.53 0.24 -8.82
N HIS A 92 -7.29 0.27 -8.34
CA HIS A 92 -6.98 0.23 -6.91
C HIS A 92 -7.21 1.63 -6.32
N VAL A 93 -8.24 1.77 -5.49
CA VAL A 93 -8.53 3.01 -4.77
C VAL A 93 -7.68 3.08 -3.50
N LEU A 94 -6.68 3.95 -3.49
CA LEU A 94 -5.83 4.19 -2.32
C LEU A 94 -6.51 5.15 -1.33
N PRO A 95 -6.06 5.21 -0.06
CA PRO A 95 -6.34 6.32 0.83
C PRO A 95 -5.96 7.67 0.19
N LEU A 96 -6.49 8.77 0.72
CA LEU A 96 -6.21 10.11 0.21
C LEU A 96 -4.69 10.35 0.19
N SER A 97 -4.19 10.84 -0.94
CA SER A 97 -2.85 11.43 -1.01
C SER A 97 -2.76 12.64 -0.09
N PHE A 98 -1.54 13.08 0.25
CA PHE A 98 -1.38 14.27 1.08
C PHE A 98 -1.99 15.52 0.41
N SER A 99 -1.93 15.62 -0.92
CA SER A 99 -2.53 16.72 -1.66
C SER A 99 -4.04 16.78 -1.52
N GLU A 100 -4.71 15.62 -1.57
CA GLU A 100 -6.16 15.50 -1.35
C GLU A 100 -6.51 15.75 0.12
N TYR A 101 -5.76 15.19 1.06
CA TYR A 101 -5.94 15.41 2.50
C TYR A 101 -5.85 16.90 2.86
N TYR A 102 -4.81 17.58 2.36
CA TYR A 102 -4.58 19.00 2.60
C TYR A 102 -5.69 19.88 2.03
N ALA A 103 -6.31 19.47 0.92
CA ALA A 103 -7.44 20.20 0.33
C ALA A 103 -8.67 20.27 1.26
N PHE A 104 -8.83 19.35 2.20
CA PHE A 104 -9.92 19.37 3.20
C PHE A 104 -9.55 20.06 4.52
N LYS A 105 -8.25 20.16 4.83
CA LYS A 105 -7.75 20.57 6.16
C LYS A 105 -7.39 22.04 6.28
N GLU A 106 -7.40 22.82 5.17
CA GLU A 106 -7.10 24.26 5.05
C GLU A 106 -6.27 24.86 6.21
N GLY A 107 -4.98 25.15 6.00
CA GLY A 107 -4.14 25.71 7.06
C GLY A 107 -2.66 25.68 6.74
N ASP A 108 -1.81 25.71 7.77
CA ASP A 108 -0.37 25.58 7.58
C ASP A 108 -0.02 24.19 7.02
N LYS A 109 0.85 24.20 6.00
CA LYS A 109 1.26 22.99 5.29
C LYS A 109 2.05 22.03 6.18
N SER A 110 2.85 22.56 7.11
CA SER A 110 3.66 21.73 8.01
C SER A 110 2.80 21.08 9.08
N GLU A 111 1.85 21.82 9.66
CA GLU A 111 0.86 21.26 10.60
C GLU A 111 0.01 20.17 9.93
N ALA A 112 -0.46 20.41 8.70
CA ALA A 112 -1.24 19.41 7.97
C ALA A 112 -0.41 18.16 7.62
N TYR A 113 0.88 18.33 7.28
CA TYR A 113 1.77 17.21 7.01
C TYR A 113 2.04 16.38 8.27
N ASP A 114 2.27 17.02 9.41
CA ASP A 114 2.45 16.36 10.70
C ASP A 114 1.20 15.53 11.06
N ASP A 115 0.01 16.14 10.98
CA ASP A 115 -1.29 15.50 11.20
C ASP A 115 -1.52 14.31 10.25
N TYR A 116 -1.20 14.46 8.95
CA TYR A 116 -1.28 13.36 7.97
C TYR A 116 -0.27 12.24 8.26
N SER A 117 0.93 12.57 8.73
CA SER A 117 1.97 11.58 9.06
C SER A 117 1.60 10.70 10.26
N VAL A 118 0.78 11.25 11.18
CA VAL A 118 0.30 10.55 12.37
C VAL A 118 -1.01 9.81 12.08
N TYR A 119 -1.98 10.44 11.42
CA TYR A 119 -3.35 9.92 11.28
C TYR A 119 -3.69 9.35 9.89
N GLY A 120 -2.78 9.45 8.93
CA GLY A 120 -2.97 8.87 7.59
C GLY A 120 -3.99 9.60 6.73
N GLY A 121 -4.38 8.93 5.64
CA GLY A 121 -5.21 9.46 4.56
C GLY A 121 -6.59 8.83 4.47
N LEU A 122 -7.04 8.02 5.44
CA LEU A 122 -8.42 7.51 5.41
C LEU A 122 -9.43 8.67 5.32
N PRO A 123 -10.37 8.68 4.36
CA PRO A 123 -11.21 9.85 4.09
C PRO A 123 -11.96 10.42 5.31
N ALA A 124 -12.46 9.55 6.20
CA ALA A 124 -13.16 9.97 7.39
C ALA A 124 -12.27 10.76 8.37
N VAL A 125 -10.97 10.48 8.41
CA VAL A 125 -9.99 11.17 9.29
C VAL A 125 -9.85 12.63 8.89
N ALA A 126 -9.84 12.93 7.58
CA ALA A 126 -9.72 14.29 7.05
C ALA A 126 -10.87 15.20 7.52
N LEU A 127 -12.03 14.62 7.82
CA LEU A 127 -13.24 15.34 8.26
C LEU A 127 -13.36 15.45 9.78
N MET A 128 -12.50 14.79 10.56
CA MET A 128 -12.56 14.79 12.02
C MET A 128 -11.84 15.99 12.63
N SER A 129 -12.46 16.59 13.64
CA SER A 129 -11.96 17.82 14.27
C SER A 129 -10.88 17.55 15.33
N THR A 130 -10.98 16.45 16.08
CA THR A 130 -10.09 16.20 17.23
C THR A 130 -9.20 14.97 17.05
N GLU A 131 -8.01 15.03 17.65
CA GLU A 131 -7.05 13.92 17.69
C GLU A 131 -7.65 12.66 18.33
N GLU A 132 -8.45 12.82 19.38
CA GLU A 132 -9.15 11.71 20.06
C GLU A 132 -10.14 11.01 19.11
N GLN A 133 -10.90 11.76 18.32
CA GLN A 133 -11.80 11.19 17.33
C GLN A 133 -11.04 10.37 16.29
N LYS A 134 -9.95 10.92 15.75
CA LYS A 134 -9.11 10.27 14.74
C LYS A 134 -8.49 8.99 15.28
N SER A 135 -7.85 9.06 16.44
CA SER A 135 -7.17 7.92 17.06
C SER A 135 -8.15 6.79 17.42
N ASN A 136 -9.29 7.11 18.03
CA ASN A 136 -10.33 6.12 18.34
C ASN A 136 -10.92 5.49 17.08
N TYR A 137 -11.18 6.30 16.04
CA TYR A 137 -11.66 5.81 14.75
C TYR A 137 -10.66 4.84 14.13
N LEU A 138 -9.39 5.22 14.01
CA LEU A 138 -8.36 4.39 13.38
C LEU A 138 -8.10 3.08 14.15
N ILE A 139 -8.07 3.12 15.49
CA ILE A 139 -7.97 1.91 16.32
C ILE A 139 -9.18 0.99 16.07
N SER A 140 -10.38 1.56 15.99
CA SER A 140 -11.59 0.81 15.68
C SER A 140 -11.54 0.21 14.27
N GLN A 141 -11.13 0.97 13.25
CA GLN A 141 -11.00 0.47 11.87
C GLN A 141 -9.99 -0.67 11.77
N MET A 142 -8.79 -0.50 12.33
CA MET A 142 -7.75 -1.53 12.35
C MET A 142 -8.27 -2.84 12.97
N LYS A 143 -8.94 -2.75 14.13
CA LYS A 143 -9.42 -3.93 14.87
C LYS A 143 -10.68 -4.55 14.26
N ASN A 144 -11.70 -3.74 14.00
CA ASN A 144 -13.06 -4.21 13.71
C ASN A 144 -13.34 -4.38 12.22
N VAL A 145 -12.52 -3.79 11.35
CA VAL A 145 -12.64 -3.92 9.89
C VAL A 145 -11.46 -4.74 9.39
N TYR A 146 -10.25 -4.18 9.32
CA TYR A 146 -9.11 -4.82 8.66
C TYR A 146 -8.76 -6.19 9.25
N LEU A 147 -8.47 -6.27 10.56
CA LEU A 147 -8.09 -7.54 11.17
C LEU A 147 -9.25 -8.53 11.24
N ARG A 148 -10.46 -8.07 11.60
CA ARG A 148 -11.65 -8.93 11.67
C ARG A 148 -11.98 -9.54 10.31
N ASP A 149 -11.90 -8.75 9.24
CA ASP A 149 -12.17 -9.21 7.88
C ASP A 149 -11.12 -10.23 7.41
N ILE A 150 -9.84 -10.04 7.76
CA ILE A 150 -8.79 -11.03 7.51
C ILE A 150 -9.11 -12.34 8.25
N VAL A 151 -9.41 -12.26 9.55
CA VAL A 151 -9.70 -13.43 10.38
C VAL A 151 -10.89 -14.21 9.84
N ALA A 152 -12.01 -13.54 9.59
CA ALA A 152 -13.23 -14.17 9.10
C ALA A 152 -13.00 -14.81 7.73
N ARG A 153 -12.35 -14.11 6.81
CA ARG A 153 -12.14 -14.55 5.43
C ARG A 153 -11.25 -15.76 5.29
N TYR A 154 -10.15 -15.80 6.02
CA TYR A 154 -9.20 -16.92 5.95
C TYR A 154 -9.42 -17.96 7.05
N SER A 155 -10.50 -17.81 7.82
CA SER A 155 -10.83 -18.64 8.99
C SER A 155 -9.61 -18.84 9.90
N VAL A 156 -8.92 -17.73 10.18
CA VAL A 156 -7.66 -17.74 10.94
C VAL A 156 -7.96 -18.26 12.34
N GLN A 157 -7.37 -19.41 12.68
CA GLN A 157 -7.60 -20.06 13.97
C GLN A 157 -6.87 -19.34 15.12
N ASP A 158 -5.68 -18.80 14.82
CA ASP A 158 -4.84 -18.12 15.79
C ASP A 158 -4.76 -16.62 15.48
N GLU A 159 -5.81 -15.91 15.90
CA GLU A 159 -5.92 -14.46 15.74
C GLU A 159 -4.84 -13.70 16.53
N SER A 160 -4.41 -14.25 17.68
CA SER A 160 -3.39 -13.64 18.53
C SER A 160 -2.07 -13.59 17.79
N THR A 161 -1.64 -14.72 17.23
CA THR A 161 -0.39 -14.81 16.47
C THR A 161 -0.45 -13.95 15.20
N LEU A 162 -1.60 -13.87 14.52
CA LEU A 162 -1.77 -12.93 13.40
C LEU A 162 -1.53 -11.49 13.87
N GLY A 163 -2.21 -11.07 14.94
CA GLY A 163 -2.06 -9.72 15.49
C GLY A 163 -0.61 -9.38 15.83
N GLU A 164 0.10 -10.28 16.49
CA GLU A 164 1.50 -10.05 16.87
C GLU A 164 2.45 -10.01 15.66
N VAL A 165 2.21 -10.80 14.62
CA VAL A 165 2.96 -10.68 13.36
C VAL A 165 2.74 -9.29 12.73
N ILE A 166 1.50 -8.80 12.73
CA ILE A 166 1.19 -7.44 12.24
C ILE A 166 1.84 -6.37 13.14
N ASP A 167 1.93 -6.57 14.46
CA ASP A 167 2.64 -5.65 15.37
C ASP A 167 4.14 -5.56 15.05
N VAL A 168 4.80 -6.70 14.81
CA VAL A 168 6.22 -6.73 14.45
C VAL A 168 6.45 -6.03 13.10
N ILE A 169 5.56 -6.24 12.13
CA ILE A 169 5.64 -5.55 10.82
C ILE A 169 5.40 -4.05 10.97
N ALA A 170 4.39 -3.64 11.73
CA ALA A 170 4.11 -2.23 11.99
C ALA A 170 5.28 -1.54 12.69
N SER A 171 5.88 -2.19 13.69
CA SER A 171 7.05 -1.66 14.41
C SER A 171 8.28 -1.57 13.51
N GLY A 172 8.45 -2.49 12.55
CA GLY A 172 9.54 -2.51 11.58
C GLY A 172 9.21 -1.93 10.20
N ILE A 173 8.24 -1.02 10.09
CA ILE A 173 7.79 -0.44 8.81
C ILE A 173 8.96 0.15 8.00
N SER A 174 8.91 0.03 6.67
CA SER A 174 9.95 0.55 5.76
C SER A 174 11.34 -0.07 5.95
N THR A 175 11.49 -1.12 6.77
CA THR A 175 12.76 -1.85 6.95
C THR A 175 12.79 -3.16 6.16
N LEU A 176 14.00 -3.71 5.96
CA LEU A 176 14.19 -4.99 5.30
C LEU A 176 13.63 -6.14 6.14
N THR A 177 12.50 -6.66 5.67
CA THR A 177 11.75 -7.75 6.27
C THR A 177 12.17 -9.10 5.70
N ASN A 178 12.30 -10.08 6.60
CA ASN A 178 12.49 -11.49 6.26
C ASN A 178 11.55 -12.33 7.14
N PRO A 179 10.58 -13.06 6.57
CA PRO A 179 9.63 -13.88 7.33
C PRO A 179 10.31 -14.82 8.34
N ARG A 180 11.47 -15.37 7.99
CA ARG A 180 12.26 -16.23 8.88
C ARG A 180 12.80 -15.49 10.11
N LYS A 181 13.20 -14.23 9.95
CA LYS A 181 13.64 -13.40 11.09
C LYS A 181 12.47 -13.06 12.00
N ILE A 182 11.32 -12.70 11.43
CA ILE A 182 10.10 -12.44 12.21
C ILE A 182 9.71 -13.69 12.99
N ALA A 183 9.61 -14.86 12.35
CA ALA A 183 9.29 -16.12 13.02
C ALA A 183 10.27 -16.43 14.17
N ALA A 184 11.57 -16.20 13.96
CA ALA A 184 12.58 -16.37 15.02
C ALA A 184 12.35 -15.40 16.19
N THR A 185 12.05 -14.13 15.92
CA THR A 185 11.71 -13.14 16.97
C THR A 185 10.46 -13.55 17.74
N MET A 186 9.41 -13.98 17.04
CA MET A 186 8.15 -14.44 17.64
C MET A 186 8.38 -15.64 18.56
N ASN A 187 9.12 -16.64 18.10
CA ASN A 187 9.40 -17.85 18.88
C ASN A 187 10.28 -17.55 20.11
N TYR A 188 11.25 -16.64 19.98
CA TYR A 188 12.20 -16.32 21.06
C TYR A 188 11.60 -15.36 22.11
N VAL A 189 10.97 -14.26 21.67
CA VAL A 189 10.48 -13.19 22.54
C VAL A 189 9.10 -13.51 23.09
N HIS A 190 8.22 -14.06 22.26
CA HIS A 190 6.80 -14.27 22.59
C HIS A 190 6.50 -15.72 22.99
N GLY A 191 7.52 -16.61 22.98
CA GLY A 191 7.36 -18.02 23.33
C GLY A 191 6.43 -18.79 22.39
N MET A 192 6.23 -18.27 21.18
CA MET A 192 5.33 -18.85 20.18
C MET A 192 5.97 -20.03 19.46
N ASN A 193 5.16 -20.76 18.69
CA ASN A 193 5.63 -21.79 17.76
C ASN A 193 5.08 -21.51 16.35
N ILE A 194 5.65 -20.51 15.70
CA ILE A 194 5.28 -20.08 14.35
C ILE A 194 6.41 -20.38 13.35
N SER A 195 6.01 -20.83 12.16
CA SER A 195 6.91 -21.04 11.02
C SER A 195 7.06 -19.78 10.16
N ASP A 196 8.15 -19.68 9.40
CA ASP A 196 8.35 -18.63 8.41
C ASP A 196 7.28 -18.64 7.30
N ALA A 197 6.79 -19.83 6.93
CA ALA A 197 5.67 -19.98 5.99
C ALA A 197 4.37 -19.38 6.54
N THR A 198 4.08 -19.55 7.83
CA THR A 198 2.91 -18.94 8.47
C THR A 198 3.02 -17.42 8.49
N VAL A 199 4.20 -16.89 8.80
CA VAL A 199 4.45 -15.43 8.76
C VAL A 199 4.23 -14.87 7.35
N ASP A 200 4.80 -15.51 6.31
CA ASP A 200 4.59 -15.07 4.92
C ASP A 200 3.12 -15.17 4.50
N LYS A 201 2.39 -16.18 4.98
CA LYS A 201 0.94 -16.30 4.77
C LYS A 201 0.18 -15.11 5.39
N TYR A 202 0.52 -14.72 6.61
CA TYR A 202 -0.12 -13.57 7.28
C TYR A 202 0.22 -12.24 6.63
N ILE A 203 1.45 -12.06 6.13
CA ILE A 203 1.81 -10.90 5.29
C ILE A 203 0.92 -10.89 4.04
N THR A 204 0.78 -12.03 3.37
CA THR A 204 -0.07 -12.16 2.18
C THR A 204 -1.53 -11.81 2.46
N TYR A 205 -2.07 -12.18 3.62
CA TYR A 205 -3.42 -11.79 4.01
C TYR A 205 -3.55 -10.27 4.18
N GLY A 206 -2.54 -9.62 4.76
CA GLY A 206 -2.51 -8.16 4.88
C GLY A 206 -2.46 -7.45 3.53
N GLU A 207 -1.77 -8.02 2.53
CA GLU A 207 -1.78 -7.50 1.16
C GLU A 207 -3.11 -7.73 0.45
N GLU A 208 -3.73 -8.90 0.64
CA GLU A 208 -5.03 -9.20 0.03
C GLU A 208 -6.15 -8.31 0.64
N ALA A 209 -5.94 -7.81 1.85
CA ALA A 209 -6.81 -6.86 2.55
C ALA A 209 -6.47 -5.38 2.33
N PHE A 210 -5.59 -5.05 1.37
CA PHE A 210 -5.15 -3.66 1.09
C PHE A 210 -4.57 -2.92 2.31
N MET A 211 -4.03 -3.66 3.28
CA MET A 211 -3.40 -3.09 4.47
C MET A 211 -1.89 -2.89 4.24
N LEU A 212 -1.27 -3.86 3.57
CA LEU A 212 0.17 -3.94 3.38
C LEU A 212 0.51 -4.05 1.89
N THR A 213 1.72 -3.65 1.52
CA THR A 213 2.32 -4.02 0.24
C THR A 213 3.77 -4.44 0.42
N ARG A 214 4.16 -5.60 -0.13
CA ARG A 214 5.56 -5.99 -0.26
C ARG A 214 6.21 -5.35 -1.47
N VAL A 215 7.39 -4.78 -1.27
CA VAL A 215 8.21 -4.18 -2.33
C VAL A 215 9.51 -4.94 -2.45
N LYS A 216 9.70 -5.57 -3.61
CA LYS A 216 10.87 -6.41 -3.88
C LYS A 216 12.10 -5.55 -4.09
N ARG A 217 13.26 -6.17 -3.85
CA ARG A 217 14.53 -5.55 -4.15
C ARG A 217 14.94 -5.87 -5.57
N TYR A 218 15.46 -4.87 -6.27
CA TYR A 218 15.98 -5.01 -7.63
C TYR A 218 17.47 -4.70 -7.65
N ASN A 219 18.28 -5.62 -8.16
CA ASN A 219 19.70 -5.37 -8.38
C ASN A 219 19.87 -4.58 -9.68
N VAL A 220 20.22 -3.30 -9.55
CA VAL A 220 20.30 -2.36 -10.68
C VAL A 220 21.30 -2.84 -11.73
N LYS A 221 22.48 -3.27 -11.30
CA LYS A 221 23.55 -3.75 -12.20
C LYS A 221 23.30 -5.16 -12.71
N GLY A 222 22.91 -6.05 -11.80
CA GLY A 222 22.68 -7.46 -12.08
C GLY A 222 21.36 -7.74 -12.82
N ARG A 223 20.51 -6.72 -12.98
CA ARG A 223 19.21 -6.76 -13.67
C ARG A 223 18.36 -7.95 -13.24
N LYS A 224 18.29 -8.15 -11.92
CA LYS A 224 17.58 -9.29 -11.33
C LYS A 224 16.83 -8.87 -10.08
N TYR A 225 15.66 -9.46 -9.89
CA TYR A 225 14.91 -9.37 -8.65
C TYR A 225 15.56 -10.25 -7.57
N ILE A 226 15.48 -9.76 -6.34
CA ILE A 226 15.89 -10.45 -5.13
C ILE A 226 14.60 -10.72 -4.35
N GLY A 227 14.31 -11.99 -4.08
CA GLY A 227 13.07 -12.39 -3.41
C GLY A 227 13.00 -11.88 -1.98
N THR A 228 13.97 -12.24 -1.14
CA THR A 228 14.03 -11.90 0.29
C THR A 228 15.46 -11.45 0.64
N PRO A 229 15.65 -10.45 1.52
CA PRO A 229 14.63 -9.63 2.17
C PRO A 229 13.96 -8.63 1.21
N TYR A 230 12.78 -8.16 1.59
CA TYR A 230 11.97 -7.14 0.90
C TYR A 230 11.51 -6.08 1.90
N LYS A 231 11.05 -4.91 1.45
CA LYS A 231 10.39 -3.93 2.34
C LYS A 231 8.89 -4.17 2.37
N ILE A 232 8.26 -3.82 3.48
CA ILE A 232 6.79 -3.79 3.61
C ILE A 232 6.39 -2.37 3.96
N TYR A 233 5.41 -1.85 3.22
CA TYR A 233 4.78 -0.56 3.47
C TYR A 233 3.32 -0.76 3.82
N PHE A 234 2.77 0.13 4.65
CA PHE A 234 1.33 0.21 4.89
C PHE A 234 0.68 1.15 3.86
N GLU A 235 -0.49 0.78 3.36
CA GLU A 235 -1.25 1.66 2.44
C GLU A 235 -1.75 2.93 3.17
N ASP A 236 -1.96 2.85 4.49
CA ASP A 236 -2.31 3.98 5.33
C ASP A 236 -1.49 4.02 6.64
N LEU A 237 -0.86 5.15 6.92
CA LEU A 237 -0.01 5.32 8.11
C LEU A 237 -0.80 5.50 9.41
N GLY A 238 -2.02 6.04 9.33
CA GLY A 238 -2.92 6.14 10.47
C GLY A 238 -3.30 4.76 11.00
N LEU A 239 -3.59 3.82 10.08
CA LEU A 239 -3.83 2.42 10.40
C LEU A 239 -2.60 1.77 11.05
N ARG A 240 -1.41 1.96 10.48
CA ARG A 240 -0.14 1.48 11.08
C ARG A 240 0.05 2.03 12.49
N ASN A 241 -0.11 3.34 12.68
CA ASN A 241 0.12 3.99 13.96
C ASN A 241 -0.94 3.55 14.98
N ALA A 242 -2.19 3.39 14.57
CA ALA A 242 -3.26 2.87 15.41
C ALA A 242 -3.00 1.44 15.89
N ARG A 243 -2.40 0.58 15.04
CA ARG A 243 -2.00 -0.77 15.45
C ARG A 243 -1.04 -0.74 16.65
N LEU A 244 -0.11 0.22 16.66
CA LEU A 244 0.84 0.42 17.76
C LEU A 244 0.30 1.33 18.88
N SER A 245 -0.99 1.69 18.81
CA SER A 245 -1.65 2.63 19.73
C SER A 245 -0.96 4.00 19.78
N PHE A 246 -0.40 4.44 18.64
CA PHE A 246 0.30 5.72 18.46
C PHE A 246 1.54 5.91 19.36
N ARG A 247 2.05 4.83 19.96
CA ARG A 247 3.19 4.89 20.90
C ARG A 247 4.56 5.03 20.23
N GLN A 248 4.65 4.67 18.94
CA GLN A 248 5.89 4.65 18.18
C GLN A 248 5.70 5.47 16.91
N ILE A 249 6.21 6.70 16.90
CA ILE A 249 6.22 7.59 15.73
C ILE A 249 7.68 7.77 15.30
N GLU A 250 8.04 7.14 14.19
CA GLU A 250 9.41 7.14 13.66
C GLU A 250 9.45 7.90 12.34
N GLU A 251 9.71 9.19 12.44
CA GLU A 251 9.56 10.16 11.33
C GLU A 251 10.30 9.75 10.05
N THR A 252 11.48 9.14 10.18
CA THR A 252 12.26 8.68 9.02
C THR A 252 11.53 7.57 8.24
N HIS A 253 11.04 6.54 8.94
CA HIS A 253 10.35 5.41 8.30
C HIS A 253 8.94 5.78 7.83
N ILE A 254 8.27 6.67 8.57
CA ILE A 254 6.97 7.25 8.21
C ILE A 254 7.12 8.07 6.92
N MET A 255 8.09 8.98 6.84
CA MET A 255 8.34 9.78 5.63
C MET A 255 8.62 8.90 4.42
N GLU A 256 9.43 7.85 4.59
CA GLU A 256 9.69 6.89 3.52
C GLU A 256 8.38 6.22 3.03
N ASN A 257 7.52 5.75 3.95
CA ASN A 257 6.23 5.16 3.55
C ASN A 257 5.30 6.19 2.90
N ILE A 258 5.28 7.45 3.34
CA ILE A 258 4.50 8.53 2.68
C ILE A 258 4.96 8.68 1.23
N ILE A 259 6.28 8.75 1.00
CA ILE A 259 6.84 8.87 -0.34
C ILE A 259 6.46 7.66 -1.19
N TYR A 260 6.53 6.44 -0.64
CA TYR A 260 6.09 5.23 -1.33
C TYR A 260 4.61 5.32 -1.76
N ASN A 261 3.71 5.69 -0.84
CA ASN A 261 2.28 5.80 -1.12
C ASN A 261 2.00 6.86 -2.19
N GLU A 262 2.69 8.00 -2.14
CA GLU A 262 2.57 9.05 -3.15
C GLU A 262 3.03 8.57 -4.54
N LEU A 263 4.15 7.84 -4.62
CA LEU A 263 4.63 7.28 -5.88
C LEU A 263 3.61 6.30 -6.48
N ARG A 264 2.99 5.47 -5.64
CA ARG A 264 1.91 4.55 -6.04
C ARG A 264 0.67 5.30 -6.50
N TYR A 265 0.24 6.34 -5.78
CA TYR A 265 -0.88 7.21 -6.17
C TYR A 265 -0.65 7.86 -7.55
N ARG A 266 0.58 8.27 -7.84
CA ARG A 266 0.97 8.81 -9.17
C ARG A 266 1.13 7.75 -10.26
N GLY A 267 0.83 6.49 -9.97
CA GLY A 267 0.87 5.38 -10.93
C GLY A 267 2.25 4.77 -11.18
N TYR A 268 3.28 5.11 -10.39
CA TYR A 268 4.59 4.50 -10.55
C TYR A 268 4.59 3.06 -10.04
N GLN A 269 5.28 2.19 -10.78
CA GLN A 269 5.77 0.93 -10.24
C GLN A 269 7.02 1.22 -9.42
N VAL A 270 7.05 0.72 -8.18
CA VAL A 270 8.10 1.05 -7.22
C VAL A 270 8.79 -0.23 -6.77
N ASP A 271 10.11 -0.26 -6.90
CA ASP A 271 11.00 -1.30 -6.37
C ASP A 271 12.02 -0.68 -5.41
N VAL A 272 12.60 -1.48 -4.50
CA VAL A 272 13.75 -1.05 -3.69
C VAL A 272 15.03 -1.35 -4.46
N GLY A 273 15.83 -0.34 -4.75
CA GLY A 273 17.05 -0.52 -5.52
C GLY A 273 18.20 -1.07 -4.69
N THR A 274 19.02 -1.89 -5.30
CA THR A 274 20.27 -2.36 -4.70
C THR A 274 21.42 -2.22 -5.67
N VAL A 275 22.49 -1.63 -5.18
CA VAL A 275 23.75 -1.50 -5.90
C VAL A 275 24.86 -2.13 -5.08
N GLU A 276 25.81 -2.74 -5.78
CA GLU A 276 26.94 -3.38 -5.13
C GLU A 276 28.24 -2.73 -5.61
N SER A 277 29.15 -2.58 -4.65
CA SER A 277 30.52 -2.14 -4.85
C SER A 277 31.47 -3.08 -4.13
N ARG A 278 32.72 -3.08 -4.60
CA ARG A 278 33.85 -3.65 -3.86
C ARG A 278 34.57 -2.51 -3.16
N GLU A 279 34.75 -2.64 -1.86
CA GLU A 279 35.49 -1.71 -1.02
C GLU A 279 36.55 -2.47 -0.26
N LYS A 280 37.60 -1.78 0.19
CA LYS A 280 38.61 -2.38 1.05
C LYS A 280 38.20 -2.18 2.50
N ASP A 281 38.24 -3.24 3.30
CA ASP A 281 38.09 -3.14 4.75
C ASP A 281 39.34 -2.47 5.38
N THR A 282 39.32 -2.31 6.71
CA THR A 282 40.44 -1.74 7.48
C THR A 282 41.74 -2.53 7.34
N ASN A 283 41.69 -3.77 6.88
CA ASN A 283 42.84 -4.65 6.66
C ASN A 283 43.26 -4.71 5.18
N GLY A 284 42.66 -3.89 4.31
CA GLY A 284 42.94 -3.85 2.88
C GLY A 284 42.30 -4.98 2.07
N LYS A 285 41.48 -5.84 2.70
CA LYS A 285 40.77 -6.94 2.04
C LYS A 285 39.56 -6.41 1.30
N GLU A 286 39.38 -6.84 0.05
CA GLU A 286 38.16 -6.52 -0.69
C GLU A 286 36.94 -7.19 -0.05
N ILE A 287 35.98 -6.36 0.34
CA ILE A 287 34.66 -6.73 0.81
C ILE A 287 33.60 -6.23 -0.18
N ARG A 288 32.52 -7.00 -0.32
CA ARG A 288 31.36 -6.61 -1.11
C ARG A 288 30.43 -5.80 -0.22
N VAL A 289 30.21 -4.54 -0.56
CA VAL A 289 29.29 -3.64 0.14
C VAL A 289 28.06 -3.48 -0.73
N GLN A 290 26.90 -3.77 -0.14
CA GLN A 290 25.61 -3.53 -0.77
C GLN A 290 25.04 -2.22 -0.22
N ARG A 291 24.61 -1.34 -1.12
CA ARG A 291 23.89 -0.11 -0.78
C ARG A 291 22.50 -0.16 -1.36
N GLU A 292 21.59 0.47 -0.63
CA GLU A 292 20.20 0.57 -1.01
C GLU A 292 19.95 1.91 -1.70
N ILE A 293 19.01 1.90 -2.64
CA ILE A 293 18.32 3.07 -3.14
C ILE A 293 16.88 2.88 -2.69
N ASP A 294 16.33 3.82 -1.93
CA ASP A 294 15.02 3.61 -1.29
C ASP A 294 13.94 3.27 -2.31
N PHE A 295 13.91 4.00 -3.44
CA PHE A 295 12.96 3.73 -4.52
C PHE A 295 13.57 3.80 -5.91
N ILE A 296 13.21 2.81 -6.73
CA ILE A 296 13.25 2.86 -8.19
C ILE A 296 11.81 3.04 -8.66
N ALA A 297 11.45 4.26 -9.05
CA ALA A 297 10.11 4.58 -9.54
C ALA A 297 10.08 4.53 -11.07
N THR A 298 9.25 3.68 -11.66
CA THR A 298 9.14 3.50 -13.11
C THR A 298 7.71 3.75 -13.60
N LEU A 299 7.56 4.57 -14.63
CA LEU A 299 6.29 4.84 -15.32
C LEU A 299 6.54 4.90 -16.83
N GLY A 300 6.23 3.80 -17.52
CA GLY A 300 6.57 3.64 -18.93
C GLY A 300 8.09 3.76 -19.17
N SER A 301 8.51 4.74 -19.97
CA SER A 301 9.93 5.03 -20.22
C SER A 301 10.59 5.91 -19.15
N LYS A 302 9.82 6.51 -18.24
CA LYS A 302 10.34 7.33 -17.15
C LYS A 302 10.85 6.42 -16.03
N LYS A 303 12.05 6.70 -15.54
CA LYS A 303 12.64 6.02 -14.39
C LYS A 303 13.38 7.02 -13.50
N TYR A 304 13.15 6.92 -12.20
CA TYR A 304 13.78 7.74 -11.18
C TYR A 304 14.40 6.87 -10.10
N TYR A 305 15.57 7.29 -9.62
CA TYR A 305 16.14 6.79 -8.37
C TYR A 305 15.89 7.83 -7.29
N ILE A 306 15.25 7.44 -6.19
CA ILE A 306 14.84 8.36 -5.13
C ILE A 306 15.44 7.87 -3.80
N GLN A 307 16.05 8.81 -3.07
CA GLN A 307 16.55 8.62 -1.72
C GLN A 307 15.71 9.47 -0.75
N SER A 308 15.17 8.83 0.29
CA SER A 308 14.41 9.44 1.37
C SER A 308 15.35 9.74 2.53
N ALA A 309 15.86 10.97 2.58
CA ALA A 309 16.84 11.39 3.56
C ALA A 309 16.21 12.41 4.53
N TYR A 310 15.74 11.94 5.70
CA TYR A 310 15.02 12.80 6.66
C TYR A 310 15.74 14.13 6.93
N ALA A 311 17.05 14.06 7.22
CA ALA A 311 17.93 15.22 7.35
C ALA A 311 19.31 14.97 6.74
N ILE A 312 19.89 16.04 6.18
CA ILE A 312 21.25 16.08 5.63
C ILE A 312 21.98 17.26 6.28
N PRO A 313 22.48 17.11 7.52
CA PRO A 313 23.07 18.21 8.29
C PRO A 313 24.47 18.61 7.80
N ASP A 314 25.20 17.67 7.19
CA ASP A 314 26.59 17.85 6.80
C ASP A 314 26.93 17.11 5.49
N LYS A 315 28.15 17.35 5.01
CA LYS A 315 28.66 16.78 3.76
C LYS A 315 28.86 15.26 3.85
N GLU A 316 29.23 14.73 5.02
CA GLU A 316 29.46 13.29 5.20
C GLU A 316 28.16 12.51 5.04
N LYS A 317 27.08 13.02 5.67
CA LYS A 317 25.74 12.46 5.53
C LYS A 317 25.25 12.57 4.08
N TYR A 318 25.46 13.71 3.43
CA TYR A 318 25.14 13.88 2.01
C TYR A 318 25.85 12.83 1.14
N GLU A 319 27.16 12.66 1.31
CA GLU A 319 27.96 11.66 0.60
C GLU A 319 27.46 10.25 0.91
N GLN A 320 27.08 9.95 2.15
CA GLN A 320 26.52 8.66 2.54
C GLN A 320 25.22 8.34 1.78
N GLU A 321 24.27 9.28 1.74
CA GLU A 321 22.98 9.12 1.05
C GLU A 321 23.16 8.99 -0.47
N CYS A 322 24.15 9.70 -1.05
CA CYS A 322 24.38 9.72 -2.49
C CYS A 322 25.24 8.55 -3.02
N LYS A 323 25.95 7.82 -2.14
CA LYS A 323 26.86 6.72 -2.55
C LYS A 323 26.17 5.67 -3.41
N SER A 324 24.88 5.42 -3.21
CA SER A 324 24.14 4.44 -4.00
C SER A 324 23.93 4.92 -5.45
N PHE A 325 23.67 6.22 -5.65
CA PHE A 325 23.45 6.84 -6.96
C PHE A 325 24.69 6.79 -7.86
N GLU A 326 25.87 7.08 -7.32
CA GLU A 326 27.14 7.03 -8.06
C GLU A 326 27.43 5.64 -8.64
N ARG A 327 26.83 4.60 -8.06
CA ARG A 327 27.06 3.21 -8.42
C ARG A 327 25.98 2.64 -9.33
N THR A 328 24.99 3.43 -9.75
CA THR A 328 23.98 2.97 -10.73
C THR A 328 24.56 2.73 -12.13
N MET A 329 25.57 3.53 -12.53
CA MET A 329 26.23 3.49 -13.85
C MET A 329 25.28 3.74 -15.04
N ASP A 330 24.23 4.54 -14.82
CA ASP A 330 23.32 5.03 -15.85
C ASP A 330 23.04 6.53 -15.66
N SER A 331 22.29 7.11 -16.61
CA SER A 331 21.91 8.53 -16.63
C SER A 331 20.47 8.80 -16.19
N PHE A 332 19.77 7.82 -15.59
CA PHE A 332 18.43 8.09 -15.08
C PHE A 332 18.49 9.11 -13.95
N LYS A 333 17.44 9.95 -13.88
CA LYS A 333 17.36 11.06 -12.95
C LYS A 333 17.34 10.56 -11.51
N LYS A 334 18.13 11.22 -10.67
CA LYS A 334 18.38 10.90 -9.26
C LYS A 334 17.83 12.03 -8.40
N ILE A 335 17.07 11.69 -7.37
CA ILE A 335 16.27 12.63 -6.60
C ILE A 335 16.47 12.36 -5.11
N ILE A 336 16.67 13.42 -4.33
CA ILE A 336 16.79 13.36 -2.87
C ILE A 336 15.60 14.12 -2.30
N ILE A 337 14.80 13.43 -1.49
CA ILE A 337 13.66 14.02 -0.79
C ILE A 337 14.02 14.13 0.69
N VAL A 338 13.89 15.34 1.24
CA VAL A 338 14.19 15.64 2.66
C VAL A 338 12.94 16.13 3.39
N GLU A 339 12.89 16.04 4.72
CA GLU A 339 11.72 16.56 5.48
C GLU A 339 11.59 18.07 5.29
N ARG A 340 12.72 18.78 5.48
CA ARG A 340 12.77 20.23 5.48
C ARG A 340 12.13 20.80 4.22
N SER A 341 11.23 21.76 4.38
CA SER A 341 10.65 22.48 3.23
C SER A 341 11.74 23.21 2.46
N MET A 342 11.82 22.90 1.16
CA MET A 342 12.75 23.55 0.25
C MET A 342 12.29 23.41 -1.20
N LYS A 343 12.47 24.50 -1.96
CA LYS A 343 12.18 24.48 -3.40
C LYS A 343 13.10 23.50 -4.13
N PRO A 344 12.58 22.81 -5.17
CA PRO A 344 13.38 21.96 -6.04
C PRO A 344 14.61 22.68 -6.59
N ARG A 345 15.79 22.07 -6.46
CA ARG A 345 17.05 22.58 -7.00
C ARG A 345 18.01 21.45 -7.32
N TYR A 346 18.86 21.66 -8.32
CA TYR A 346 19.93 20.73 -8.67
C TYR A 346 21.20 21.05 -7.88
N ASP A 347 21.92 20.02 -7.48
CA ASP A 347 23.26 20.15 -6.92
C ASP A 347 24.35 20.04 -8.01
N GLU A 348 25.62 20.12 -7.58
CA GLU A 348 26.79 20.05 -8.46
C GLU A 348 26.93 18.69 -9.19
N ASN A 349 26.32 17.63 -8.65
CA ASN A 349 26.30 16.29 -9.26
C ASN A 349 25.10 16.11 -10.22
N GLY A 350 24.22 17.10 -10.33
CA GLY A 350 22.99 17.03 -11.12
C GLY A 350 21.88 16.23 -10.46
N TYR A 351 21.94 16.00 -9.13
CA TYR A 351 20.84 15.39 -8.39
C TYR A 351 19.80 16.44 -8.04
N LEU A 352 18.53 16.11 -8.22
CA LEU A 352 17.43 16.99 -7.85
C LEU A 352 17.14 16.83 -6.36
N MET A 353 17.20 17.91 -5.59
CA MET A 353 16.83 17.93 -4.18
C MET A 353 15.55 18.74 -3.97
N MET A 354 14.62 18.22 -3.17
CA MET A 354 13.38 18.94 -2.79
C MET A 354 12.87 18.50 -1.42
N GLY A 355 12.04 19.34 -0.78
CA GLY A 355 11.34 18.95 0.44
C GLY A 355 10.19 17.98 0.14
N VAL A 356 9.90 17.07 1.08
CA VAL A 356 8.81 16.07 0.97
C VAL A 356 7.46 16.75 0.73
N LYS A 357 7.27 17.87 1.40
CA LYS A 357 6.12 18.76 1.28
C LYS A 357 5.97 19.30 -0.14
N GLU A 358 7.04 19.71 -0.80
CA GLU A 358 7.03 20.19 -2.19
C GLU A 358 6.84 19.02 -3.16
N PHE A 359 7.45 17.89 -2.88
CA PHE A 359 7.24 16.66 -3.63
C PHE A 359 5.76 16.29 -3.65
N LEU A 360 5.09 16.22 -2.49
CA LEU A 360 3.72 15.75 -2.31
C LEU A 360 2.65 16.68 -2.91
N LEU A 361 2.83 18.01 -2.84
CA LEU A 361 1.82 18.96 -3.32
C LEU A 361 1.93 19.30 -4.81
N ASP A 362 3.10 19.09 -5.44
CA ASP A 362 3.27 19.30 -6.87
C ASP A 362 3.27 17.95 -7.60
N GLY A 363 2.19 17.65 -8.32
CA GLY A 363 2.05 16.44 -9.12
C GLY A 363 3.12 16.30 -10.21
N ASN A 364 3.75 17.41 -10.63
CA ASN A 364 4.83 17.44 -11.62
C ASN A 364 6.23 17.53 -11.02
N SER A 365 6.38 17.43 -9.69
CA SER A 365 7.67 17.63 -9.01
C SER A 365 8.80 16.74 -9.54
N LEU A 366 8.47 15.51 -9.98
CA LEU A 366 9.44 14.58 -10.58
C LEU A 366 9.90 14.97 -12.00
N LEU A 367 9.17 15.86 -12.70
CA LEU A 367 9.45 16.28 -14.07
C LEU A 367 10.35 17.52 -14.18
N ILE A 368 10.63 18.19 -13.06
CA ILE A 368 11.41 19.44 -12.96
C ILE A 368 12.79 19.35 -13.60
#